data_AF-A0A1Z5SIA3-F1
#
_entry.id   AF-A0A1Z5SIA3-F1
#
_cell.length_a   1.000
_cell.length_b   1.000
_cell.length_c   1.000
_cell.angle_alpha   90.00
_cell.angle_beta   90.00
_cell.angle_gamma   90.00
#
_symmetry.space_group_name_H-M   'P 1'
#
loop_
_entity.id
_entity.type
_entity.pdbx_description
1 polymer ?
#
loop_
_entity_poly.entity_id
_entity_poly.type
_entity_poly.pdbx_seq_one_letter_code
_entity_poly.pdbx_strand_id
1 'polypeptide(L)'
;MEKYLDIDPHSDYVEGYNQAYVLMQEYRELADNLAKSMPQSERGIGFKDGREQYLLEKNDRMPKWLQNKADIQKDVEPEPDKDMDDYEPDR
;
A
#
# COMPACT_ATOMS: atom_id res chain seq x y z
N MET A 1 39.73 8.17 -7.38
CA MET A 1 38.49 8.37 -8.16
C MET A 1 37.68 7.11 -8.00
N GLU A 2 36.65 7.16 -7.17
CA GLU A 2 35.66 6.09 -7.09
C GLU A 2 35.00 5.97 -8.46
N LYS A 3 35.09 4.78 -9.06
CA LYS A 3 34.30 4.48 -10.26
C LYS A 3 32.86 4.36 -9.79
N TYR A 4 32.06 5.41 -10.01
CA TYR A 4 30.62 5.25 -10.07
C TYR A 4 30.37 4.22 -11.16
N LEU A 5 30.01 3.01 -10.74
CA LEU A 5 29.45 2.03 -11.65
C LEU A 5 28.13 2.64 -12.08
N ASP A 6 28.10 3.23 -13.27
CA ASP A 6 26.87 3.54 -14.00
C ASP A 6 26.18 2.20 -14.28
N ILE A 7 25.51 1.65 -13.26
CA ILE A 7 24.60 0.53 -13.40
C ILE A 7 23.31 1.17 -13.88
N ASP A 8 23.26 1.45 -15.17
CA ASP A 8 21.98 1.79 -15.79
C ASP A 8 21.04 0.60 -15.56
N PRO A 9 19.86 0.84 -14.95
CA PRO A 9 18.89 -0.22 -14.74
C PRO A 9 18.47 -0.82 -16.10
N HIS A 10 18.14 -2.11 -16.09
CA HIS A 10 17.71 -2.80 -17.31
C HIS A 10 16.53 -2.05 -17.94
N SER A 11 16.53 -1.90 -19.27
CA SER A 11 15.48 -1.12 -19.97
C SER A 11 14.06 -1.61 -19.61
N ASP A 12 13.87 -2.93 -19.56
CA ASP A 12 12.58 -3.52 -19.21
C ASP A 12 12.15 -3.19 -17.78
N TYR A 13 13.10 -3.08 -16.84
CA TYR A 13 12.81 -2.64 -15.47
C TYR A 13 12.26 -1.22 -15.47
N VAL A 14 12.94 -0.29 -16.16
CA VAL A 14 12.54 1.11 -16.26
C VAL A 14 11.15 1.24 -16.89
N GLU A 15 10.89 0.45 -17.95
CA GLU A 15 9.59 0.43 -18.59
C GLU A 15 8.49 -0.06 -17.63
N GLY A 16 8.72 -1.17 -16.94
CA GLY A 16 7.79 -1.70 -15.94
C GLY A 16 7.50 -0.71 -14.82
N TYR A 17 8.54 -0.06 -14.31
CA TYR A 17 8.46 0.95 -13.27
C TYR A 17 7.56 2.12 -13.68
N ASN A 18 7.85 2.73 -14.83
CA ASN A 18 7.08 3.87 -15.33
C ASN A 18 5.61 3.48 -15.60
N GLN A 19 5.38 2.27 -16.11
CA GLN A 19 4.03 1.76 -16.36
C GLN A 19 3.22 1.63 -15.08
N ALA A 20 3.80 1.05 -14.03
CA ALA A 20 3.12 0.93 -12.74
C ALA A 20 2.79 2.31 -12.16
N TYR A 21 3.74 3.25 -12.23
CA TYR A 21 3.57 4.58 -11.68
C TYR A 21 2.40 5.33 -12.35
N VAL A 22 2.30 5.27 -13.69
CA VAL A 22 1.18 5.87 -14.44
C VAL A 22 -0.14 5.14 -14.16
N LEU A 23 -0.13 3.80 -14.14
CA LEU A 23 -1.35 3.03 -13.86
C LEU A 23 -1.87 3.27 -12.43
N MET A 24 -0.99 3.50 -11.46
CA MET A 24 -1.39 3.83 -10.10
C MET A 24 -2.05 5.21 -9.98
N GLN A 25 -1.77 6.14 -10.90
CA GLN A 25 -2.42 7.45 -10.97
C GLN A 25 -3.85 7.34 -11.48
N GLU A 26 -4.07 6.57 -12.54
CA GLU A 26 -5.35 6.50 -13.25
C GLU A 26 -6.25 5.34 -12.78
N TYR A 27 -5.66 4.17 -12.51
CA TYR A 27 -6.36 2.90 -12.27
C TYR A 27 -5.70 2.08 -11.15
N ARG A 28 -5.78 2.58 -9.91
CA ARG A 28 -5.12 1.99 -8.75
C ARG A 28 -5.42 0.50 -8.53
N GLU A 29 -6.69 0.11 -8.55
CA GLU A 29 -7.08 -1.29 -8.30
C GLU A 29 -6.54 -2.25 -9.38
N LEU A 30 -6.55 -1.81 -10.63
CA LEU A 30 -5.97 -2.57 -11.74
C LEU A 30 -4.46 -2.74 -11.54
N ALA A 31 -3.75 -1.67 -11.21
CA ALA A 31 -2.32 -1.72 -10.95
C ALA A 31 -1.96 -2.65 -9.76
N ASP A 32 -2.76 -2.62 -8.68
CA ASP A 32 -2.61 -3.51 -7.53
C ASP A 32 -2.77 -4.99 -7.92
N ASN A 33 -3.78 -5.31 -8.73
CA ASN A 33 -4.04 -6.67 -9.18
C ASN A 33 -2.96 -7.14 -10.17
N LEU A 34 -2.54 -6.28 -11.09
CA LEU A 34 -1.46 -6.56 -12.03
C LEU A 34 -0.16 -6.85 -11.29
N ALA A 35 0.22 -6.01 -10.31
CA ALA A 35 1.44 -6.20 -9.53
C ALA A 35 1.49 -7.57 -8.83
N LYS A 36 0.36 -8.07 -8.33
CA LYS A 36 0.26 -9.42 -7.72
C LYS A 36 0.47 -10.54 -8.74
N SER A 37 -0.04 -10.37 -9.97
CA SER A 37 0.10 -11.35 -11.04
C SER A 37 1.44 -11.27 -11.80
N MET A 38 2.21 -10.19 -11.65
CA MET A 38 3.43 -9.96 -12.40
C MET A 38 4.52 -10.99 -12.08
N PRO A 39 5.14 -11.63 -13.10
CA PRO A 39 6.22 -12.58 -12.91
C PRO A 39 7.49 -11.89 -12.38
N GLN A 40 8.43 -12.66 -11.82
CA GLN A 40 9.74 -12.18 -11.39
C GLN A 40 10.69 -11.99 -12.58
N SER A 41 10.28 -11.13 -13.50
CA SER A 41 11.08 -10.64 -14.64
C SER A 41 11.55 -9.21 -14.34
N GLU A 42 12.58 -8.70 -15.02
CA GLU A 42 13.05 -7.31 -14.87
C GLU A 42 11.88 -6.31 -14.93
N ARG A 43 11.01 -6.46 -15.93
CA ARG A 43 9.79 -5.63 -16.06
C ARG A 43 8.83 -5.80 -14.89
N GLY A 44 8.60 -7.02 -14.45
CA GLY A 44 7.68 -7.31 -13.34
C GLY A 44 8.21 -6.80 -11.99
N ILE A 45 9.53 -6.82 -11.79
CA ILE A 45 10.20 -6.24 -10.63
C ILE A 45 10.06 -4.72 -10.68
N GLY A 46 10.45 -4.09 -11.80
CA GLY A 46 10.29 -2.65 -11.98
C GLY A 46 8.84 -2.19 -11.76
N PHE A 47 7.86 -2.95 -12.25
CA PHE A 47 6.45 -2.66 -12.04
C PHE A 47 6.05 -2.69 -10.56
N LYS A 48 6.52 -3.67 -9.78
CA LYS A 48 6.23 -3.74 -8.34
C LYS A 48 6.84 -2.55 -7.60
N ASP A 49 8.08 -2.20 -7.93
CA ASP A 49 8.80 -1.08 -7.32
C ASP A 49 8.15 0.27 -7.66
N GLY A 50 7.74 0.48 -8.91
CA GLY A 50 7.06 1.71 -9.34
C GLY A 50 5.72 1.92 -8.64
N ARG A 51 4.98 0.82 -8.40
CA ARG A 51 3.77 0.84 -7.58
C ARG A 51 4.09 1.23 -6.13
N GLU A 52 5.10 0.62 -5.54
CA GLU A 52 5.49 0.88 -4.15
C GLU A 52 5.93 2.34 -3.96
N GLN A 53 6.75 2.87 -4.89
CA GLN A 53 7.14 4.27 -4.87
C GLN A 53 5.93 5.20 -4.87
N TYR A 54 4.94 4.95 -5.74
CA TYR A 54 3.75 5.79 -5.78
C TYR A 54 2.99 5.77 -4.44
N LEU A 55 2.87 4.61 -3.80
CA LEU A 55 2.22 4.50 -2.49
C LEU A 55 2.98 5.26 -1.41
N LEU A 56 4.31 5.15 -1.38
CA LEU A 56 5.16 5.89 -0.45
C LEU A 56 4.97 7.40 -0.62
N GLU A 57 5.05 7.90 -1.85
CA GLU A 57 4.87 9.32 -2.14
C GLU A 57 3.47 9.84 -1.79
N LYS A 58 2.43 9.03 -2.04
CA LYS A 58 1.07 9.39 -1.65
C LYS A 58 0.90 9.41 -0.15
N ASN A 59 1.46 8.43 0.55
CA ASN A 59 1.41 8.38 2.00
C ASN A 59 2.16 9.56 2.61
N ASP A 60 3.35 9.90 2.13
CA ASP A 60 4.14 11.05 2.60
C ASP A 60 3.42 12.38 2.40
N ARG A 61 2.64 12.52 1.33
CA ARG A 61 1.86 13.73 1.05
C ARG A 61 0.56 13.80 1.84
N MET A 62 0.08 12.69 2.43
CA MET A 62 -1.13 12.70 3.23
C MET A 62 -0.85 13.19 4.65
N PRO A 63 -1.70 14.06 5.22
CA PRO A 63 -1.58 14.44 6.62
C PRO A 63 -1.65 13.21 7.52
N LYS A 64 -0.85 13.18 8.60
CA LYS A 64 -0.78 12.05 9.56
C LYS A 64 -2.15 11.61 10.10
N TRP A 65 -3.11 12.53 10.22
CA TRP A 65 -4.46 12.22 10.69
C TRP A 65 -5.33 11.45 9.69
N LEU A 66 -4.92 11.38 8.42
CA LEU A 66 -5.61 10.68 7.34
C LEU A 66 -4.94 9.33 6.98
N GLN A 67 -3.66 9.17 7.29
CA GLN A 67 -2.88 7.96 6.97
C GLN A 67 -3.42 6.69 7.67
N ASN A 68 -3.97 6.79 8.89
CA ASN A 68 -4.36 5.63 9.70
C ASN A 68 -5.81 5.17 9.50
N LYS A 69 -6.63 5.84 8.67
CA LYS A 69 -8.06 5.48 8.55
C LYS A 69 -8.33 4.25 7.69
N ALA A 70 -7.36 3.78 6.91
CA ALA A 70 -7.52 2.57 6.10
C ALA A 70 -7.40 1.28 6.93
N ASP A 71 -6.72 1.31 8.09
CA ASP A 71 -6.48 0.12 8.93
C ASP A 71 -7.42 0.02 10.16
N ILE A 72 -8.28 1.02 10.41
CA ILE A 72 -9.19 1.02 11.58
C ILE A 72 -10.47 0.18 11.34
N GLN A 73 -10.65 -0.41 10.16
CA GLN A 73 -11.75 -1.37 9.91
C GLN A 73 -11.33 -2.84 10.02
N LYS A 74 -10.34 -3.15 10.88
CA LYS A 74 -10.15 -4.51 11.38
C LYS A 74 -10.34 -4.54 12.89
N ASP A 75 -11.46 -5.13 13.25
CA ASP A 75 -11.65 -5.91 14.47
C ASP A 75 -11.45 -5.16 15.79
N VAL A 76 -12.39 -4.26 16.10
CA VAL A 76 -12.85 -4.18 17.49
C VAL A 76 -14.17 -4.95 17.53
N GLU A 77 -14.09 -6.26 17.74
CA GLU A 77 -15.24 -6.99 18.26
C GLU A 77 -15.67 -6.27 19.57
N PRO A 78 -16.95 -5.91 19.75
CA PRO A 78 -17.39 -5.42 21.04
C PRO A 78 -17.20 -6.56 22.04
N GLU A 79 -16.27 -6.40 22.98
CA GLU A 79 -16.24 -7.28 24.15
C GLU A 79 -17.62 -7.22 24.80
N PRO A 80 -18.24 -8.37 25.13
CA PRO A 80 -19.50 -8.36 25.84
C PRO A 80 -19.28 -7.74 27.23
N ASP A 81 -19.87 -6.56 27.46
CA ASP A 81 -19.97 -5.93 28.77
C ASP A 81 -20.47 -6.96 29.78
N LYS A 82 -19.60 -7.30 30.73
CA LYS A 82 -19.90 -8.21 31.85
C LYS A 82 -20.51 -7.48 33.06
N ASP A 83 -21.09 -6.30 32.85
CA ASP A 83 -21.68 -5.48 33.91
C ASP A 83 -23.17 -5.20 33.64
N MET A 84 -23.90 -6.20 33.14
CA MET A 84 -25.36 -6.22 33.05
C MET A 84 -25.91 -7.25 34.02
N ASP A 85 -25.80 -7.00 35.32
CA ASP A 85 -26.60 -7.63 36.38
C ASP A 85 -26.34 -6.85 37.68
N ASP A 86 -27.10 -5.79 37.95
CA ASP A 86 -27.38 -5.25 39.32
C ASP A 86 -28.24 -3.97 39.27
N TYR A 87 -29.42 -4.02 38.64
CA TYR A 87 -30.46 -3.01 38.88
C TYR A 87 -31.76 -3.69 39.29
N GLU A 88 -31.85 -4.07 40.56
CA GLU A 88 -33.14 -4.34 41.20
C GLU A 88 -33.77 -3.00 41.61
N PRO A 89 -34.93 -2.60 41.05
CA PRO A 89 -35.65 -1.45 41.56
C PRO A 89 -36.35 -1.82 42.88
N ASP A 90 -35.95 -1.16 43.97
CA ASP A 90 -36.63 -1.22 45.26
C ASP A 90 -38.16 -1.03 45.08
N ARG A 91 -38.95 -1.96 45.62
CA ARG A 91 -40.43 -1.91 45.68
C ARG A 91 -40.91 -1.44 47.05
#